data_AF-A0A0H2S672-F1
#
_entry.id   AF-A0A0H2S672-F1
#
_cell.length_a   1.000
_cell.length_b   1.000
_cell.length_c   1.000
_cell.angle_alpha   90.00
_cell.angle_beta   90.00
_cell.angle_gamma   90.00
#
_symmetry.space_group_name_H-M   'P 1'
#
loop_
_entity.id
_entity.type
_entity.pdbx_description
1 polymer ?
#
loop_
_entity_poly.entity_id
_entity_poly.type
_entity_poly.pdbx_seq_one_letter_code
_entity_poly.pdbx_strand_id
1 'polypeptide(L)'
;MPEGTSAVVFEQRVDQTIKAFSKKHARRPKAHIKIFPRCFSEGTSEKSYCTASIRNKGWHSELEPFLPEDSINKFDRSRSLKPKGVKADWFYLIEHSLDDGELFVTSRGKEMVIACGYHATLINFGLEACFMKILQSDLYEILSQDIPGPSEDPRKAQRLRSFVVPPRMIEAYSSTTEDRHMEIFLAVLLENGEAFILTDFSHLVRMTFISKDCHWTEADFEIKSPRWLTLWGSGRGPCWHVERDDAVSALDKWRSDVLHASASKQSRRVVDTISNDNLYFNGFGAHMANDALHSIGMHPLAPLWYICEDDDLFAEFKAGLCSYYDLLLQKSFIQRVAANTNSSNPLAYNKCSATVFIQSFVKVYRKQPAYIPFDHWWSMHSRGFFDRNHTIGSPYVPNFSERKEYKKMDIFLLEKNRQSSNATLALLQSFPRSGTEEHILFHGQSMSILLAIRLPLELQSILIRKRTCLI
;
A
#
# COMPACT_ATOMS: atom_id res chain seq x y z
N MET A 1 -4.32 -2.11 1.71
CA MET A 1 -3.05 -1.36 1.72
C MET A 1 -2.16 -1.98 0.66
N PRO A 2 -1.89 -1.28 -0.43
CA PRO A 2 -0.76 -1.56 -1.29
C PRO A 2 0.50 -1.66 -0.45
N GLU A 3 1.10 -2.83 -0.44
CA GLU A 3 2.39 -3.09 0.22
C GLU A 3 3.46 -3.22 -0.87
N GLY A 4 4.70 -3.54 -0.49
CA GLY A 4 5.77 -3.63 -1.49
C GLY A 4 5.45 -4.59 -2.63
N THR A 5 4.75 -5.69 -2.34
CA THR A 5 4.28 -6.64 -3.35
C THR A 5 3.27 -6.05 -4.33
N SER A 6 2.38 -5.15 -3.90
CA SER A 6 1.41 -4.52 -4.79
C SER A 6 2.10 -3.60 -5.80
N ALA A 7 3.08 -2.80 -5.34
CA ALA A 7 3.87 -1.95 -6.22
C ALA A 7 4.64 -2.78 -7.25
N VAL A 8 5.27 -3.89 -6.84
CA VAL A 8 5.96 -4.83 -7.74
C VAL A 8 5.00 -5.47 -8.74
N VAL A 9 3.78 -5.84 -8.33
CA VAL A 9 2.77 -6.40 -9.25
C VAL A 9 2.33 -5.38 -10.29
N PHE A 10 2.14 -4.12 -9.90
CA PHE A 10 1.80 -3.04 -10.84
C PHE A 10 2.95 -2.75 -11.80
N GLU A 11 4.19 -2.65 -11.29
CA GLU A 11 5.40 -2.55 -12.11
C GLU A 11 5.46 -3.68 -13.13
N GLN A 12 5.26 -4.93 -12.69
CA GLN A 12 5.34 -6.09 -13.56
C GLN A 12 4.32 -6.06 -14.70
N ARG A 13 3.11 -5.55 -14.45
CA ARG A 13 2.08 -5.40 -15.50
C ARG A 13 2.49 -4.39 -16.56
N VAL A 14 3.08 -3.27 -16.15
CA VAL A 14 3.60 -2.25 -17.07
C VAL A 14 4.79 -2.80 -17.85
N ASP A 15 5.73 -3.47 -17.18
CA ASP A 15 6.90 -4.11 -17.77
C ASP A 15 6.51 -5.20 -18.79
N GLN A 16 5.46 -5.99 -18.52
CA GLN A 16 4.94 -6.96 -19.49
C GLN A 16 4.41 -6.29 -20.76
N THR A 17 3.70 -5.16 -20.64
CA THR A 17 3.26 -4.37 -21.80
C THR A 17 4.46 -3.82 -22.57
N ILE A 18 5.46 -3.25 -21.88
CA ILE A 18 6.70 -2.77 -22.51
C ILE A 18 7.41 -3.90 -23.27
N LYS A 19 7.56 -5.08 -22.66
CA LYS A 19 8.21 -6.25 -23.28
C LYS A 19 7.43 -6.76 -24.48
N ALA A 20 6.11 -6.87 -24.38
CA ALA A 20 5.26 -7.31 -25.48
C ALA A 20 5.35 -6.35 -26.68
N PHE A 21 5.31 -5.04 -26.42
CA PHE A 21 5.49 -4.01 -27.44
C PHE A 21 6.90 -4.07 -28.07
N SER A 22 7.93 -4.13 -27.24
CA SER A 22 9.33 -4.15 -27.69
C SER A 22 9.65 -5.38 -28.53
N LYS A 23 9.07 -6.54 -28.19
CA LYS A 23 9.20 -7.75 -29.01
C LYS A 23 8.63 -7.57 -30.42
N LYS A 24 7.56 -6.78 -30.58
CA LYS A 24 6.89 -6.55 -31.86
C LYS A 24 7.53 -5.42 -32.67
N HIS A 25 8.05 -4.38 -32.00
CA HIS A 25 8.47 -3.13 -32.63
C HIS A 25 9.97 -2.82 -32.51
N ALA A 26 10.74 -3.67 -31.81
CA ALA A 26 12.17 -3.50 -31.55
C ALA A 26 12.56 -2.16 -30.88
N ARG A 27 11.63 -1.56 -30.13
CA ARG A 27 11.82 -0.32 -29.34
C ARG A 27 10.83 -0.27 -28.17
N ARG A 28 11.10 0.57 -27.18
CA ARG A 28 10.14 0.83 -26.09
C ARG A 28 8.89 1.57 -26.62
N PRO A 29 7.71 1.35 -26.01
CA PRO A 29 6.54 2.14 -26.33
C PRO A 29 6.74 3.58 -25.87
N LYS A 30 6.29 4.52 -26.69
CA LYS A 30 6.17 5.92 -26.31
C LYS A 30 4.87 6.16 -25.55
N ALA A 31 4.92 7.06 -24.58
CA ALA A 31 3.78 7.48 -23.80
C ALA A 31 3.95 8.92 -23.29
N HIS A 32 2.87 9.51 -22.80
CA HIS A 32 2.87 10.73 -22.00
C HIS A 32 1.91 10.58 -20.82
N ILE A 33 2.09 11.44 -19.80
CA ILE A 33 1.22 11.46 -18.63
C ILE A 33 0.03 12.41 -18.86
N LYS A 34 -1.10 12.13 -18.22
CA LYS A 34 -2.26 13.01 -18.15
C LYS A 34 -2.83 12.97 -16.74
N ILE A 35 -3.01 14.13 -16.12
CA ILE A 35 -3.50 14.22 -14.74
C ILE A 35 -4.92 14.79 -14.70
N PHE A 36 -5.65 14.45 -13.63
CA PHE A 36 -7.03 14.93 -13.42
C PHE A 36 -7.16 15.60 -12.06
N PRO A 37 -6.69 16.86 -11.92
CA PRO A 37 -6.72 17.60 -10.66
C PRO A 37 -8.09 17.63 -10.00
N ARG A 38 -9.19 17.57 -10.76
CA ARG A 38 -10.56 17.53 -10.22
C ARG A 38 -10.83 16.38 -9.25
N CYS A 39 -10.01 15.31 -9.24
CA CYS A 39 -10.11 14.21 -8.28
C CYS A 39 -9.18 14.40 -7.05
N PHE A 40 -8.29 15.40 -7.05
CA PHE A 40 -7.28 15.60 -6.00
C PHE A 40 -7.92 16.08 -4.70
N SER A 41 -7.70 15.34 -3.63
CA SER A 41 -8.23 15.60 -2.29
C SER A 41 -7.81 16.98 -1.77
N GLU A 42 -8.68 17.61 -0.99
CA GLU A 42 -8.49 19.00 -0.52
C GLU A 42 -7.91 19.11 0.90
N GLY A 43 -7.58 17.97 1.52
CA GLY A 43 -7.25 17.91 2.94
C GLY A 43 -8.36 18.36 3.86
N THR A 44 -8.06 18.40 5.14
CA THR A 44 -8.95 18.92 6.19
C THR A 44 -8.24 20.01 6.97
N SER A 45 -9.00 20.76 7.77
CA SER A 45 -8.43 21.72 8.73
C SER A 45 -7.45 21.05 9.70
N GLU A 46 -7.72 19.80 10.09
CA GLU A 46 -6.89 19.04 11.03
C GLU A 46 -5.64 18.41 10.37
N LYS A 47 -5.72 18.08 9.08
CA LYS A 47 -4.62 17.46 8.34
C LYS A 47 -4.52 18.04 6.95
N SER A 48 -3.46 18.80 6.72
CA SER A 48 -3.03 19.15 5.37
C SER A 48 -2.73 17.85 4.61
N TYR A 49 -3.59 17.55 3.65
CA TYR A 49 -3.44 16.42 2.75
C TYR A 49 -3.20 16.97 1.36
N CYS A 50 -2.20 16.44 0.67
CA CYS A 50 -1.89 16.85 -0.69
C CYS A 50 -1.73 15.62 -1.57
N THR A 51 -2.58 15.51 -2.58
CA THR A 51 -2.51 14.43 -3.57
C THR A 51 -1.31 14.59 -4.48
N ALA A 52 -0.89 15.81 -4.80
CA ALA A 52 0.14 16.09 -5.78
C ALA A 52 1.20 17.05 -5.23
N SER A 53 2.47 16.68 -5.37
CA SER A 53 3.61 17.55 -5.09
C SER A 53 4.55 17.59 -6.29
N ILE A 54 5.32 18.66 -6.43
CA ILE A 54 6.20 18.89 -7.58
C ILE A 54 7.66 18.93 -7.15
N ARG A 55 8.52 18.29 -7.94
CA ARG A 55 9.98 18.44 -7.90
C ARG A 55 10.45 18.81 -9.31
N ASN A 56 10.52 20.11 -9.59
CA ASN A 56 11.13 20.58 -10.83
C ASN A 56 12.66 20.48 -10.72
N LYS A 57 13.27 19.77 -11.67
CA LYS A 57 14.70 19.48 -11.81
C LYS A 57 15.26 20.01 -13.13
N GLY A 58 14.73 21.14 -13.61
CA GLY A 58 15.23 21.86 -14.79
C GLY A 58 14.18 22.07 -15.89
N TRP A 59 12.99 21.48 -15.77
CA TRP A 59 11.94 21.67 -16.77
C TRP A 59 11.50 23.14 -16.84
N HIS A 60 11.26 23.64 -18.06
CA HIS A 60 10.73 24.96 -18.35
C HIS A 60 9.74 24.91 -19.53
N SER A 61 8.85 25.90 -19.62
CA SER A 61 7.72 25.95 -20.56
C SER A 61 8.09 26.04 -22.05
N GLU A 62 9.37 26.22 -22.38
CA GLU A 62 9.81 26.23 -23.79
C GLU A 62 10.06 24.81 -24.32
N LEU A 63 10.12 23.81 -23.43
CA LEU A 63 10.35 22.42 -23.80
C LEU A 63 9.11 21.75 -24.40
N GLU A 64 7.91 22.24 -24.05
CA GLU A 64 6.64 21.65 -24.47
C GLU A 64 5.67 22.77 -24.88
N PRO A 65 4.86 22.60 -25.92
CA PRO A 65 3.96 23.65 -26.39
C PRO A 65 2.73 23.80 -25.50
N PHE A 66 2.23 25.03 -25.36
CA PHE A 66 0.97 25.31 -24.69
C PHE A 66 -0.22 24.71 -25.43
N LEU A 67 -1.17 24.20 -24.66
CA LEU A 67 -2.47 23.80 -25.14
C LEU A 67 -3.38 25.02 -25.36
N PRO A 68 -4.30 24.97 -26.35
CA PRO A 68 -5.39 25.94 -26.46
C PRO A 68 -6.21 26.00 -25.15
N GLU A 69 -6.59 27.19 -24.69
CA GLU A 69 -7.25 27.37 -23.39
C GLU A 69 -8.58 26.59 -23.29
N ASP A 70 -9.30 26.46 -24.41
CA ASP A 70 -10.56 25.71 -24.54
C ASP A 70 -10.38 24.20 -24.48
N SER A 71 -9.16 23.69 -24.70
CA SER A 71 -8.85 22.26 -24.57
C SER A 71 -8.63 21.82 -23.12
N ILE A 72 -8.40 22.75 -22.19
CA ILE A 72 -8.22 22.46 -20.77
C ILE A 72 -9.60 22.28 -20.12
N ASN A 73 -9.82 21.14 -19.47
CA ASN A 73 -11.08 20.92 -18.78
C ASN A 73 -11.32 21.99 -17.70
N LYS A 74 -12.51 22.61 -17.72
CA LYS A 74 -12.88 23.70 -16.81
C LYS A 74 -12.73 23.36 -15.33
N PHE A 75 -13.01 22.11 -14.93
CA PHE A 75 -12.92 21.67 -13.54
C PHE A 75 -11.47 21.44 -13.11
N ASP A 76 -10.65 20.82 -13.97
CA ASP A 76 -9.21 20.66 -13.71
C ASP A 76 -8.50 22.02 -13.62
N ARG A 77 -8.86 22.95 -14.51
CA ARG A 77 -8.36 24.33 -14.48
C ARG A 77 -8.78 25.03 -13.19
N SER A 78 -10.07 25.01 -12.86
CA SER A 78 -10.59 25.64 -11.63
C SER A 78 -9.91 25.06 -10.38
N ARG A 79 -9.69 23.75 -10.35
CA ARG A 79 -9.05 23.07 -9.22
C ARG A 79 -7.56 23.40 -9.08
N SER A 80 -6.93 23.78 -10.17
CA SER A 80 -5.51 24.13 -10.25
C SER A 80 -5.26 25.63 -10.12
N LEU A 81 -6.30 26.45 -9.95
CA LEU A 81 -6.22 27.88 -9.66
C LEU A 81 -6.63 28.14 -8.20
N LYS A 82 -5.71 28.68 -7.39
CA LYS A 82 -5.98 29.15 -6.03
C LYS A 82 -6.69 30.53 -6.08
N PRO A 83 -7.27 31.01 -4.96
CA PRO A 83 -7.79 32.37 -4.88
C PRO A 83 -6.78 33.40 -5.36
N LYS A 84 -7.25 34.44 -6.06
CA LYS A 84 -6.42 35.48 -6.73
C LYS A 84 -5.67 34.99 -7.98
N GLY A 85 -6.05 33.84 -8.54
CA GLY A 85 -5.50 33.35 -9.82
C GLY A 85 -4.11 32.72 -9.72
N VAL A 86 -3.64 32.43 -8.50
CA VAL A 86 -2.33 31.78 -8.30
C VAL A 86 -2.40 30.33 -8.78
N LYS A 87 -1.57 29.96 -9.76
CA LYS A 87 -1.50 28.60 -10.30
C LYS A 87 -0.95 27.64 -9.23
N ALA A 88 -1.52 26.44 -9.17
CA ALA A 88 -0.93 25.33 -8.43
C ALA A 88 0.36 24.88 -9.11
N ASP A 89 1.29 24.29 -8.34
CA ASP A 89 2.60 23.95 -8.86
C ASP A 89 2.53 22.94 -10.02
N TRP A 90 1.48 22.11 -10.08
CA TRP A 90 1.23 21.15 -11.15
C TRP A 90 0.47 21.71 -12.36
N PHE A 91 0.11 23.00 -12.36
CA PHE A 91 -0.71 23.59 -13.43
C PHE A 91 -0.09 23.41 -14.82
N TYR A 92 1.24 23.40 -14.90
CA TYR A 92 1.94 23.20 -16.17
C TYR A 92 1.63 21.84 -16.83
N LEU A 93 1.33 20.81 -16.03
CA LEU A 93 1.00 19.45 -16.50
C LEU A 93 -0.39 19.34 -17.16
N ILE A 94 -1.22 20.38 -17.05
CA ILE A 94 -2.53 20.45 -17.73
C ILE A 94 -2.62 21.57 -18.76
N GLU A 95 -1.64 22.48 -18.79
CA GLU A 95 -1.62 23.63 -19.73
C GLU A 95 -0.70 23.41 -20.93
N HIS A 96 0.14 22.37 -20.91
CA HIS A 96 1.02 22.00 -22.03
C HIS A 96 0.61 20.67 -22.64
N SER A 97 0.89 20.51 -23.93
CA SER A 97 0.82 19.24 -24.63
C SER A 97 2.11 18.50 -24.31
N LEU A 98 2.03 17.56 -23.37
CA LEU A 98 3.22 16.88 -22.86
C LEU A 98 3.82 15.95 -23.92
N ASP A 99 5.14 15.95 -24.01
CA ASP A 99 5.86 15.21 -25.04
C ASP A 99 5.82 13.70 -24.79
N ASP A 100 5.64 12.95 -25.88
CA ASP A 100 5.77 11.51 -25.88
C ASP A 100 7.24 11.09 -25.70
N GLY A 101 7.52 10.27 -24.70
CA GLY A 101 8.83 9.64 -24.51
C GLY A 101 8.72 8.17 -24.16
N GLU A 102 9.86 7.47 -24.16
CA GLU A 102 9.90 6.05 -23.81
C GLU A 102 9.34 5.81 -22.41
N LEU A 103 8.55 4.75 -22.27
CA LEU A 103 7.95 4.37 -20.99
C LEU A 103 8.95 3.59 -20.12
N PHE A 104 9.12 4.09 -18.89
CA PHE A 104 9.88 3.44 -17.83
C PHE A 104 9.01 3.26 -16.59
N VAL A 105 9.28 2.17 -15.85
CA VAL A 105 8.60 1.85 -14.61
C VAL A 105 9.56 1.13 -13.69
N THR A 106 9.51 1.43 -12.40
CA THR A 106 10.18 0.64 -11.37
C THR A 106 9.51 0.86 -10.01
N SER A 107 9.71 -0.06 -9.06
CA SER A 107 9.22 0.09 -7.70
C SER A 107 10.34 0.00 -6.67
N ARG A 108 10.13 0.68 -5.54
CA ARG A 108 11.04 0.63 -4.40
C ARG A 108 10.24 0.73 -3.11
N GLY A 109 10.23 -0.37 -2.36
CA GLY A 109 9.40 -0.50 -1.18
C GLY A 109 7.93 -0.41 -1.56
N LYS A 110 7.16 0.48 -0.92
CA LYS A 110 5.71 0.64 -1.13
C LYS A 110 5.36 1.65 -2.24
N GLU A 111 6.36 2.14 -2.96
CA GLU A 111 6.22 3.22 -3.94
C GLU A 111 6.60 2.71 -5.33
N MET A 112 5.93 3.25 -6.35
CA MET A 112 6.22 2.95 -7.76
C MET A 112 6.49 4.27 -8.47
N VAL A 113 7.47 4.29 -9.37
CA VAL A 113 7.67 5.41 -10.29
C VAL A 113 7.34 4.96 -11.70
N ILE A 114 6.63 5.82 -12.43
CA ILE A 114 6.38 5.66 -13.87
C ILE A 114 6.82 6.94 -14.56
N ALA A 115 7.56 6.82 -15.66
CA ALA A 115 8.16 7.96 -16.33
C ALA A 115 8.07 7.84 -17.85
N CYS A 116 7.87 8.98 -18.49
CA CYS A 116 7.88 9.14 -19.93
C CYS A 116 8.01 10.64 -20.29
N GLY A 117 8.61 10.92 -21.45
CA GLY A 117 8.93 12.29 -21.85
C GLY A 117 9.82 12.97 -20.81
N TYR A 118 9.50 14.23 -20.48
CA TYR A 118 10.19 15.00 -19.44
C TYR A 118 9.76 14.67 -18.01
N HIS A 119 8.73 13.84 -17.82
CA HIS A 119 8.03 13.70 -16.55
C HIS A 119 8.10 12.29 -15.97
N ALA A 120 8.25 12.22 -14.65
CA ALA A 120 8.06 11.00 -13.87
C ALA A 120 7.04 11.26 -12.76
N THR A 121 6.25 10.25 -12.43
CA THR A 121 5.34 10.29 -11.28
C THR A 121 5.74 9.22 -10.29
N LEU A 122 6.20 9.64 -9.12
CA LEU A 122 6.39 8.78 -7.96
C LEU A 122 5.05 8.64 -7.23
N ILE A 123 4.54 7.42 -7.15
CA ILE A 123 3.21 7.06 -6.65
C ILE A 123 3.36 6.33 -5.33
N ASN A 124 2.73 6.87 -4.30
CA ASN A 124 2.42 6.18 -3.06
C ASN A 124 0.92 5.85 -3.07
N PHE A 125 0.59 4.57 -3.15
CA PHE A 125 -0.79 4.12 -3.39
C PHE A 125 -1.72 4.21 -2.16
N GLY A 126 -1.24 4.66 -1.00
CA GLY A 126 -2.08 4.80 0.17
C GLY A 126 -2.67 3.46 0.63
N LEU A 127 -4.00 3.41 0.83
CA LEU A 127 -4.67 2.21 1.34
C LEU A 127 -5.27 1.34 0.23
N GLU A 128 -5.80 1.96 -0.82
CA GLU A 128 -6.73 1.31 -1.76
C GLU A 128 -6.54 1.76 -3.21
N ALA A 129 -5.53 2.59 -3.49
CA ALA A 129 -5.27 2.99 -4.86
C ALA A 129 -4.83 1.78 -5.71
N CYS A 130 -5.28 1.75 -6.95
CA CYS A 130 -5.05 0.68 -7.91
C CYS A 130 -4.45 1.25 -9.19
N PHE A 131 -3.55 0.47 -9.81
CA PHE A 131 -3.02 0.76 -11.14
C PHE A 131 -3.51 -0.31 -12.13
N MET A 132 -4.20 0.12 -13.17
CA MET A 132 -4.84 -0.80 -14.11
C MET A 132 -4.66 -0.38 -15.56
N LYS A 133 -4.59 -1.37 -16.44
CA LYS A 133 -4.50 -1.17 -17.89
C LYS A 133 -5.89 -1.15 -18.50
N ILE A 134 -6.17 -0.17 -19.35
CA ILE A 134 -7.42 -0.01 -20.08
C ILE A 134 -7.14 0.41 -21.53
N LEU A 135 -8.15 0.37 -22.41
CA LEU A 135 -8.06 1.01 -23.72
C LEU A 135 -8.25 2.52 -23.59
N GLN A 136 -7.62 3.30 -24.45
CA GLN A 136 -7.84 4.75 -24.47
C GLN A 136 -9.29 5.11 -24.84
N SER A 137 -9.93 4.33 -25.72
CA SER A 137 -11.35 4.51 -26.02
C SER A 137 -12.23 4.37 -24.76
N ASP A 138 -11.93 3.37 -23.93
CA ASP A 138 -12.62 3.16 -22.65
C ASP A 138 -12.36 4.30 -21.68
N LEU A 139 -11.12 4.79 -21.61
CA LEU A 139 -10.75 5.96 -20.81
C LEU A 139 -11.56 7.18 -21.23
N TYR A 140 -11.58 7.50 -22.53
CA TYR A 140 -12.28 8.68 -23.03
C TYR A 140 -13.80 8.58 -22.84
N GLU A 141 -14.39 7.39 -22.91
CA GLU A 141 -15.78 7.17 -22.55
C GLU A 141 -16.04 7.48 -21.07
N ILE A 142 -15.20 6.99 -20.16
CA ILE A 142 -15.30 7.30 -18.71
C ILE A 142 -15.13 8.80 -18.46
N LEU A 143 -14.15 9.45 -19.11
CA LEU A 143 -13.87 10.88 -18.94
C LEU A 143 -14.93 11.79 -19.56
N SER A 144 -15.80 11.27 -20.43
CA SER A 144 -16.83 12.06 -21.12
C SER A 144 -17.90 12.59 -20.17
N GLN A 145 -18.09 11.93 -19.02
CA GLN A 145 -19.09 12.30 -18.03
C GLN A 145 -18.50 12.27 -16.63
N ASP A 146 -18.52 13.43 -15.96
CA ASP A 146 -18.20 13.55 -14.55
C ASP A 146 -19.37 14.14 -13.75
N ILE A 147 -19.42 13.80 -12.46
CA ILE A 147 -20.45 14.21 -11.50
C ILE A 147 -19.79 14.83 -10.25
N PRO A 148 -20.52 15.62 -9.45
CA PRO A 148 -20.04 16.05 -8.14
C PRO A 148 -19.73 14.82 -7.28
N GLY A 149 -18.65 14.88 -6.50
CA GLY A 149 -18.21 13.76 -5.67
C GLY A 149 -19.12 13.54 -4.45
N PRO A 150 -18.87 12.48 -3.66
CA PRO A 150 -19.80 11.99 -2.63
C PRO A 150 -19.81 12.81 -1.32
N SER A 151 -19.30 14.04 -1.33
CA SER A 151 -19.22 14.88 -0.12
C SER A 151 -20.58 15.46 0.25
N GLU A 152 -20.94 15.40 1.54
CA GLU A 152 -22.16 16.05 2.06
C GLU A 152 -22.12 17.58 1.90
N ASP A 153 -20.94 18.20 1.93
CA ASP A 153 -20.75 19.62 1.59
C ASP A 153 -20.85 19.81 0.05
N PRO A 154 -21.89 20.49 -0.46
CA PRO A 154 -22.10 20.67 -1.90
C PRO A 154 -20.98 21.45 -2.58
N ARG A 155 -20.32 22.40 -1.88
CA ARG A 155 -19.22 23.17 -2.44
C ARG A 155 -17.99 22.29 -2.63
N LYS A 156 -17.71 21.42 -1.65
CA LYS A 156 -16.64 20.44 -1.74
C LYS A 156 -16.95 19.36 -2.77
N ALA A 157 -18.19 18.86 -2.84
CA ALA A 157 -18.65 17.91 -3.86
C ALA A 157 -18.51 18.47 -5.27
N GLN A 158 -18.84 19.75 -5.47
CA GLN A 158 -18.69 20.40 -6.77
C GLN A 158 -17.23 20.53 -7.22
N ARG A 159 -16.30 20.62 -6.27
CA ARG A 159 -14.85 20.74 -6.51
C ARG A 159 -14.16 19.39 -6.71
N LEU A 160 -14.56 18.38 -5.94
CA LEU A 160 -14.07 17.01 -6.04
C LEU A 160 -14.98 16.22 -6.97
N ARG A 161 -14.60 16.07 -8.23
CA ARG A 161 -15.41 15.39 -9.25
C ARG A 161 -15.06 13.90 -9.28
N SER A 162 -16.06 13.09 -9.64
CA SER A 162 -15.91 11.66 -9.91
C SER A 162 -16.39 11.36 -11.33
N PHE A 163 -15.82 10.34 -11.98
CA PHE A 163 -16.19 9.95 -13.34
C PHE A 163 -17.25 8.86 -13.31
N VAL A 164 -18.26 8.96 -14.18
CA VAL A 164 -19.32 7.96 -14.27
C VAL A 164 -18.78 6.69 -14.94
N VAL A 165 -19.04 5.53 -14.33
CA VAL A 165 -18.68 4.24 -14.91
C VAL A 165 -19.69 3.87 -15.99
N PRO A 166 -19.27 3.66 -17.26
CA PRO A 166 -20.21 3.32 -18.32
C PRO A 166 -20.98 2.03 -18.02
N PRO A 167 -22.30 1.95 -18.34
CA PRO A 167 -23.12 0.77 -18.04
C PRO A 167 -22.55 -0.54 -18.58
N ARG A 168 -21.90 -0.52 -19.74
CA ARG A 168 -21.25 -1.70 -20.34
C ARG A 168 -20.06 -2.25 -19.55
N MET A 169 -19.48 -1.43 -18.67
CA MET A 169 -18.36 -1.83 -17.80
C MET A 169 -18.83 -2.27 -16.41
N ILE A 170 -20.15 -2.31 -16.18
CA ILE A 170 -20.74 -2.80 -14.93
C ILE A 170 -20.89 -4.32 -15.01
N GLU A 171 -20.15 -5.05 -14.18
CA GLU A 171 -20.24 -6.50 -14.12
C GLU A 171 -21.60 -6.99 -13.61
N ALA A 172 -22.11 -8.09 -14.18
CA ALA A 172 -23.30 -8.74 -13.65
C ALA A 172 -23.12 -9.13 -12.16
N TYR A 173 -24.21 -9.05 -11.38
CA TYR A 173 -24.23 -9.38 -9.94
C TYR A 173 -23.37 -8.49 -9.04
N SER A 174 -22.83 -7.38 -9.55
CA SER A 174 -22.24 -6.34 -8.71
C SER A 174 -23.34 -5.45 -8.07
N SER A 175 -22.99 -4.64 -7.05
CA SER A 175 -23.93 -3.85 -6.22
C SER A 175 -25.04 -3.15 -7.01
N THR A 176 -26.28 -3.17 -6.54
CA THR A 176 -27.42 -2.50 -7.22
C THR A 176 -27.39 -0.97 -7.12
N THR A 177 -26.29 -0.37 -6.65
CA THR A 177 -26.10 1.08 -6.61
C THR A 177 -26.19 1.67 -8.02
N GLU A 178 -27.13 2.59 -8.21
CA GLU A 178 -27.41 3.21 -9.52
C GLU A 178 -26.31 4.20 -9.94
N ASP A 179 -25.71 4.93 -9.00
CA ASP A 179 -24.71 5.98 -9.28
C ASP A 179 -23.27 5.48 -9.16
N ARG A 180 -22.85 4.64 -10.11
CA ARG A 180 -21.48 4.10 -10.11
C ARG A 180 -20.49 5.10 -10.67
N HIS A 181 -19.52 5.44 -9.85
CA HIS A 181 -18.47 6.38 -10.19
C HIS A 181 -17.10 5.87 -9.76
N MET A 182 -16.07 6.48 -10.32
CA MET A 182 -14.68 6.21 -9.98
C MET A 182 -13.83 7.47 -10.08
N GLU A 183 -12.77 7.50 -9.30
CA GLU A 183 -11.80 8.57 -9.29
C GLU A 183 -10.57 8.13 -10.08
N ILE A 184 -10.21 8.90 -11.12
CA ILE A 184 -8.98 8.70 -11.89
C ILE A 184 -8.08 9.90 -11.59
N PHE A 185 -6.87 9.66 -11.10
CA PHE A 185 -5.94 10.72 -10.69
C PHE A 185 -4.87 10.99 -11.75
N LEU A 186 -4.44 9.94 -12.42
CA LEU A 186 -3.38 9.92 -13.42
C LEU A 186 -3.74 8.88 -14.47
N ALA A 187 -3.46 9.20 -15.73
CA ALA A 187 -3.37 8.27 -16.84
C ALA A 187 -1.98 8.37 -17.48
N VAL A 188 -1.48 7.24 -17.98
CA VAL A 188 -0.30 7.17 -18.84
C VAL A 188 -0.78 6.63 -20.17
N LEU A 189 -0.78 7.48 -21.20
CA LEU A 189 -1.36 7.21 -22.52
C LEU A 189 -0.26 6.68 -23.44
N LEU A 190 -0.43 5.47 -23.97
CA LEU A 190 0.56 4.83 -24.84
C LEU A 190 0.21 5.06 -26.32
N GLU A 191 1.23 5.13 -27.18
CA GLU A 191 1.04 5.32 -28.62
C GLU A 191 0.22 4.22 -29.32
N ASN A 192 0.05 3.05 -28.68
CA ASN A 192 -0.67 1.90 -29.24
C ASN A 192 -2.18 1.91 -28.92
N GLY A 193 -2.70 3.00 -28.33
CA GLY A 193 -4.11 3.11 -27.95
C GLY A 193 -4.46 2.43 -26.62
N GLU A 194 -3.48 1.92 -25.87
CA GLU A 194 -3.66 1.49 -24.48
C GLU A 194 -3.36 2.66 -23.52
N ALA A 195 -3.84 2.53 -22.28
CA ALA A 195 -3.52 3.44 -21.19
C ALA A 195 -3.37 2.69 -19.87
N PHE A 196 -2.56 3.22 -18.96
CA PHE A 196 -2.61 2.84 -17.55
C PHE A 196 -3.26 3.95 -16.74
N ILE A 197 -4.20 3.61 -15.87
CA ILE A 197 -4.87 4.58 -14.99
C ILE A 197 -4.60 4.27 -13.53
N LEU A 198 -4.44 5.33 -12.74
CA LEU A 198 -4.34 5.31 -11.29
C LEU A 198 -5.69 5.72 -10.70
N THR A 199 -6.33 4.81 -9.98
CA THR A 199 -7.64 5.01 -9.38
C THR A 199 -7.56 4.88 -7.88
N ASP A 200 -8.37 5.64 -7.14
CA ASP A 200 -8.42 5.55 -5.68
C ASP A 200 -9.69 6.17 -5.09
N PHE A 201 -10.64 5.32 -4.70
CA PHE A 201 -11.89 5.78 -4.10
C PHE A 201 -11.69 6.43 -2.72
N SER A 202 -10.57 6.13 -2.04
CA SER A 202 -10.28 6.67 -0.70
C SER A 202 -9.63 8.05 -0.75
N HIS A 203 -9.18 8.48 -1.94
CA HIS A 203 -8.40 9.71 -2.15
C HIS A 203 -7.16 9.82 -1.24
N LEU A 204 -6.55 8.69 -0.87
CA LEU A 204 -5.33 8.55 -0.06
C LEU A 204 -4.05 8.31 -0.88
N VAL A 205 -4.18 8.26 -2.21
CA VAL A 205 -3.06 8.25 -3.15
C VAL A 205 -2.29 9.56 -3.07
N ARG A 206 -0.96 9.46 -3.15
CA ARG A 206 -0.05 10.60 -3.21
C ARG A 206 0.88 10.44 -4.39
N MET A 207 1.03 11.51 -5.14
CA MET A 207 1.85 11.60 -6.34
C MET A 207 2.88 12.70 -6.16
N THR A 208 4.11 12.41 -6.53
CA THR A 208 5.16 13.43 -6.70
C THR A 208 5.55 13.45 -8.16
N PHE A 209 5.26 14.55 -8.85
CA PHE A 209 5.69 14.73 -10.23
C PHE A 209 7.11 15.31 -10.24
N ILE A 210 7.98 14.68 -11.04
CA ILE A 210 9.38 15.02 -11.16
C ILE A 210 9.63 15.33 -12.63
N SER A 211 9.96 16.58 -12.93
CA SER A 211 10.13 17.06 -14.30
C SER A 211 11.55 17.57 -14.48
N LYS A 212 12.21 17.17 -15.55
CA LYS A 212 13.59 17.58 -15.87
C LYS A 212 13.65 18.21 -17.26
N ASP A 213 14.81 18.77 -17.60
CA ASP A 213 15.12 19.46 -18.86
C ASP A 213 15.45 18.51 -20.03
N CYS A 214 15.38 17.20 -19.80
CA CYS A 214 15.64 16.16 -20.79
C CYS A 214 14.65 15.00 -20.63
N HIS A 215 14.54 14.11 -21.62
CA HIS A 215 13.69 12.93 -21.46
C HIS A 215 14.26 11.95 -20.44
N TRP A 216 13.38 11.25 -19.72
CA TRP A 216 13.78 10.12 -18.87
C TRP A 216 14.41 9.00 -19.71
N THR A 217 15.43 8.36 -19.16
CA THR A 217 16.19 7.29 -19.80
C THR A 217 16.35 6.10 -18.86
N GLU A 218 16.73 4.94 -19.40
CA GLU A 218 16.97 3.73 -18.59
C GLU A 218 18.04 3.96 -17.49
N ALA A 219 19.09 4.72 -17.81
CA ALA A 219 20.17 5.05 -16.88
C ALA A 219 19.70 5.81 -15.63
N ASP A 220 18.59 6.55 -15.72
CA ASP A 220 18.01 7.27 -14.57
C ASP A 220 17.43 6.30 -13.51
N PHE A 221 17.15 5.05 -13.89
CA PHE A 221 16.55 4.02 -13.03
C PHE A 221 17.54 2.93 -12.61
N GLU A 222 18.81 3.05 -12.99
CA GLU A 222 19.85 2.13 -12.52
C GLU A 222 20.03 2.23 -11.01
N ILE A 223 19.96 1.08 -10.33
CA ILE A 223 20.12 0.97 -8.87
C ILE A 223 21.48 1.57 -8.48
N LYS A 224 21.50 2.36 -7.41
CA LYS A 224 22.67 3.12 -6.90
C LYS A 224 23.17 4.26 -7.81
N SER A 225 22.54 4.54 -8.94
CA SER A 225 22.81 5.79 -9.68
C SER A 225 22.49 7.02 -8.81
N PRO A 226 23.15 8.18 -9.02
CA PRO A 226 22.82 9.40 -8.29
C PRO A 226 21.34 9.80 -8.40
N ARG A 227 20.72 9.50 -9.55
CA ARG A 227 19.29 9.75 -9.77
C ARG A 227 18.44 8.80 -8.95
N TRP A 228 18.74 7.49 -8.96
CA TRP A 228 18.04 6.50 -8.16
C TRP A 228 17.96 6.91 -6.68
N LEU A 229 19.08 7.34 -6.10
CA LEU A 229 19.14 7.73 -4.68
C LEU A 229 18.25 8.95 -4.35
N THR A 230 18.06 9.87 -5.30
CA THR A 230 17.28 11.09 -5.08
C THR A 230 15.82 10.98 -5.53
N LEU A 231 15.50 10.01 -6.36
CA LEU A 231 14.17 9.79 -6.95
C LEU A 231 13.09 9.60 -5.87
N TRP A 232 13.40 8.76 -4.87
CA TRP A 232 12.46 8.32 -3.84
C TRP A 232 12.30 9.33 -2.68
N GLY A 233 13.12 10.38 -2.65
CA GLY A 233 13.16 11.36 -1.56
C GLY A 233 13.78 10.82 -0.27
N SER A 234 13.77 11.66 0.78
CA SER A 234 14.29 11.31 2.11
C SER A 234 13.29 10.48 2.93
N GLY A 235 13.78 9.67 3.86
CA GLY A 235 12.92 8.92 4.80
C GLY A 235 12.45 7.55 4.29
N ARG A 236 13.20 6.99 3.34
CA ARG A 236 13.03 5.61 2.84
C ARG A 236 14.37 4.89 2.90
N GLY A 237 14.38 3.77 3.60
CA GLY A 237 15.50 2.84 3.63
C GLY A 237 15.65 2.07 2.33
N PRO A 238 16.70 1.25 2.24
CA PRO A 238 16.89 0.32 1.13
C PRO A 238 15.70 -0.62 0.97
N CYS A 239 15.33 -0.92 -0.28
CA CYS A 239 14.28 -1.86 -0.58
C CYS A 239 14.76 -3.31 -0.44
N TRP A 240 13.99 -4.11 0.28
CA TRP A 240 14.25 -5.53 0.48
C TRP A 240 14.20 -6.39 -0.80
N HIS A 241 13.72 -5.83 -1.92
CA HIS A 241 13.71 -6.47 -3.23
C HIS A 241 14.99 -6.18 -4.03
N VAL A 242 15.19 -4.92 -4.40
CA VAL A 242 16.22 -4.51 -5.38
C VAL A 242 17.52 -4.06 -4.71
N GLU A 243 17.52 -3.78 -3.41
CA GLU A 243 18.67 -3.30 -2.63
C GLU A 243 18.91 -4.21 -1.42
N ARG A 244 18.88 -5.53 -1.64
CA ARG A 244 18.86 -6.57 -0.60
C ARG A 244 20.00 -6.43 0.42
N ASP A 245 21.24 -6.36 -0.04
CA ASP A 245 22.40 -6.32 0.85
C ASP A 245 22.42 -5.03 1.68
N ASP A 246 22.01 -3.91 1.08
CA ASP A 246 21.88 -2.64 1.78
C ASP A 246 20.75 -2.70 2.82
N ALA A 247 19.64 -3.39 2.51
CA ALA A 247 18.52 -3.59 3.44
C ALA A 247 18.90 -4.48 4.64
N VAL A 248 19.68 -5.53 4.41
CA VAL A 248 20.23 -6.39 5.47
C VAL A 248 21.21 -5.61 6.35
N SER A 249 22.08 -4.82 5.73
CA SER A 249 23.01 -3.94 6.46
C SER A 249 22.27 -2.89 7.29
N ALA A 250 21.18 -2.33 6.74
CA ALA A 250 20.29 -1.41 7.48
C ALA A 250 19.62 -2.11 8.67
N LEU A 251 19.24 -3.38 8.54
CA LEU A 251 18.70 -4.16 9.66
C LEU A 251 19.73 -4.38 10.78
N ASP A 252 20.98 -4.64 10.44
CA ASP A 252 22.06 -4.77 11.44
C ASP A 252 22.28 -3.45 12.18
N LYS A 253 22.22 -2.32 11.45
CA LYS A 253 22.22 -0.99 12.06
C LYS A 253 21.01 -0.79 12.96
N TRP A 254 19.82 -1.16 12.53
CA TRP A 254 18.59 -1.08 13.33
C TRP A 254 18.73 -1.82 14.66
N ARG A 255 19.29 -3.03 14.65
CA ARG A 255 19.57 -3.80 15.86
C ARG A 255 20.44 -3.01 16.83
N SER A 256 21.55 -2.47 16.34
CA SER A 256 22.43 -1.62 17.14
C SER A 256 21.67 -0.41 17.71
N ASP A 257 20.88 0.27 16.88
CA ASP A 257 20.11 1.45 17.30
C ASP A 257 19.05 1.09 18.37
N VAL A 258 18.44 -0.10 18.32
CA VAL A 258 17.51 -0.62 19.34
C VAL A 258 18.23 -0.91 20.66
N LEU A 259 19.37 -1.60 20.61
CA LEU A 259 20.14 -1.96 21.81
C LEU A 259 20.65 -0.74 22.57
N HIS A 260 20.90 0.38 21.88
CA HIS A 260 21.31 1.64 22.49
C HIS A 260 20.14 2.60 22.77
N ALA A 261 18.89 2.21 22.47
CA ALA A 261 17.73 3.05 22.70
C ALA A 261 17.25 3.02 24.17
N SER A 262 16.33 3.94 24.52
CA SER A 262 15.66 3.91 25.82
C SER A 262 14.81 2.65 26.00
N ALA A 263 14.61 2.21 27.25
CA ALA A 263 13.76 1.06 27.58
C ALA A 263 12.35 1.14 26.94
N SER A 264 11.78 2.35 26.86
CA SER A 264 10.49 2.60 26.21
C SER A 264 10.48 2.33 24.70
N LYS A 265 11.58 2.62 23.99
CA LYS A 265 11.73 2.31 22.56
C LYS A 265 12.02 0.83 22.36
N GLN A 266 12.85 0.25 23.21
CA GLN A 266 13.15 -1.19 23.25
C GLN A 266 11.91 -2.05 23.50
N SER A 267 10.96 -1.56 24.29
CA SER A 267 9.71 -2.26 24.61
C SER A 267 8.62 -2.12 23.55
N ARG A 268 8.91 -1.48 22.41
CA ARG A 268 7.96 -1.40 21.29
C ARG A 268 7.72 -2.80 20.72
N ARG A 269 6.53 -2.99 20.16
CA ARG A 269 6.13 -4.25 19.53
C ARG A 269 6.85 -4.37 18.18
N VAL A 270 7.37 -5.56 17.90
CA VAL A 270 8.05 -5.84 16.64
C VAL A 270 7.16 -5.60 15.42
N VAL A 271 5.88 -6.01 15.46
CA VAL A 271 4.96 -5.83 14.33
C VAL A 271 4.73 -4.35 13.98
N ASP A 272 4.62 -3.48 15.00
CA ASP A 272 4.43 -2.05 14.81
C ASP A 272 5.68 -1.42 14.19
N THR A 273 6.86 -1.91 14.55
CA THR A 273 8.14 -1.41 14.04
C THR A 273 8.35 -1.82 12.59
N ILE A 274 8.17 -3.11 12.26
CA ILE A 274 8.28 -3.60 10.87
C ILE A 274 7.29 -2.88 9.94
N SER A 275 6.05 -2.65 10.40
CA SER A 275 5.00 -2.09 9.54
C SER A 275 5.19 -0.60 9.23
N ASN A 276 5.80 0.15 10.15
CA ASN A 276 5.82 1.62 10.12
C ASN A 276 7.21 2.23 9.91
N ASP A 277 8.28 1.52 10.25
CA ASP A 277 9.64 2.04 10.11
C ASP A 277 10.21 1.74 8.72
N ASN A 278 9.84 2.60 7.76
CA ASN A 278 10.31 2.47 6.38
C ASN A 278 11.81 2.77 6.22
N LEU A 279 12.56 3.16 7.27
CA LEU A 279 14.01 3.34 7.18
C LEU A 279 14.77 2.01 7.20
N TYR A 280 14.20 1.00 7.86
CA TYR A 280 14.83 -0.32 7.96
C TYR A 280 13.97 -1.41 7.31
N PHE A 281 12.65 -1.26 7.29
CA PHE A 281 11.69 -2.25 6.78
C PHE A 281 10.93 -1.75 5.55
N ASN A 282 11.62 -1.02 4.65
CA ASN A 282 10.98 -0.45 3.46
C ASN A 282 10.32 -1.53 2.59
N GLY A 283 9.01 -1.42 2.36
CA GLY A 283 8.19 -2.41 1.64
C GLY A 283 7.23 -3.19 2.54
N PHE A 284 7.55 -3.38 3.82
CA PHE A 284 6.68 -4.12 4.75
C PHE A 284 5.50 -3.28 5.21
N GLY A 285 4.29 -3.64 4.77
CA GLY A 285 3.06 -3.12 5.35
C GLY A 285 2.58 -3.96 6.53
N ALA A 286 1.41 -3.61 7.08
CA ALA A 286 0.83 -4.31 8.22
C ALA A 286 0.56 -5.79 7.91
N HIS A 287 0.07 -6.12 6.73
CA HIS A 287 -0.18 -7.50 6.33
C HIS A 287 1.13 -8.29 6.25
N MET A 288 2.12 -7.79 5.50
CA MET A 288 3.42 -8.45 5.34
C MET A 288 4.15 -8.60 6.68
N ALA A 289 4.09 -7.61 7.59
CA ALA A 289 4.71 -7.73 8.90
C ALA A 289 4.12 -8.89 9.72
N ASN A 290 2.78 -9.00 9.76
CA ASN A 290 2.11 -10.08 10.51
C ASN A 290 2.41 -11.45 9.90
N ASP A 291 2.37 -11.57 8.57
CA ASP A 291 2.61 -12.83 7.90
C ASP A 291 4.09 -13.24 7.91
N ALA A 292 5.02 -12.29 7.86
CA ALA A 292 6.44 -12.54 8.04
C ALA A 292 6.70 -13.07 9.45
N LEU A 293 6.26 -12.36 10.49
CA LEU A 293 6.43 -12.79 11.88
C LEU A 293 5.79 -14.14 12.16
N HIS A 294 4.60 -14.38 11.61
CA HIS A 294 4.00 -15.72 11.61
C HIS A 294 4.97 -16.73 11.01
N SER A 295 5.43 -16.52 9.77
CA SER A 295 6.34 -17.44 9.07
C SER A 295 7.63 -17.75 9.83
N ILE A 296 8.15 -16.77 10.58
CA ILE A 296 9.35 -16.92 11.40
C ILE A 296 9.03 -17.69 12.70
N GLY A 297 7.78 -17.71 13.16
CA GLY A 297 7.44 -18.21 14.48
C GLY A 297 7.79 -17.21 15.58
N MET A 298 7.64 -15.91 15.29
CA MET A 298 7.83 -14.82 16.24
C MET A 298 6.49 -14.17 16.60
N HIS A 299 6.29 -13.92 17.88
CA HIS A 299 5.05 -13.33 18.36
C HIS A 299 4.99 -11.85 17.95
N PRO A 300 3.88 -11.36 17.36
CA PRO A 300 3.82 -9.99 16.84
C PRO A 300 3.97 -8.91 17.90
N LEU A 301 3.65 -9.23 19.16
CA LEU A 301 3.83 -8.35 20.31
C LEU A 301 5.18 -8.50 21.01
N ALA A 302 6.10 -9.34 20.52
CA ALA A 302 7.42 -9.46 21.11
C ALA A 302 8.09 -8.07 21.18
N PRO A 303 8.71 -7.72 22.32
CA PRO A 303 9.43 -6.45 22.42
C PRO A 303 10.72 -6.51 21.59
N LEU A 304 11.21 -5.35 21.15
CA LEU A 304 12.39 -5.29 20.27
C LEU A 304 13.66 -5.78 20.96
N TRP A 305 13.84 -5.46 22.25
CA TRP A 305 15.01 -5.90 23.02
C TRP A 305 15.15 -7.42 22.99
N TYR A 306 14.05 -8.16 23.14
CA TYR A 306 14.05 -9.63 23.17
C TYR A 306 14.64 -10.21 21.88
N ILE A 307 14.27 -9.63 20.73
CA ILE A 307 14.78 -10.07 19.43
C ILE A 307 16.22 -9.61 19.20
N CYS A 308 16.59 -8.43 19.70
CA CYS A 308 17.87 -7.80 19.40
C CYS A 308 19.00 -8.20 20.35
N GLU A 309 18.71 -8.59 21.60
CA GLU A 309 19.75 -8.96 22.58
C GLU A 309 20.34 -10.34 22.31
N ASP A 310 19.54 -11.26 21.78
CA ASP A 310 19.95 -12.62 21.45
C ASP A 310 20.46 -12.68 19.99
N ASP A 311 21.73 -13.06 19.80
CA ASP A 311 22.37 -13.17 18.49
C ASP A 311 21.71 -14.21 17.57
N ASP A 312 21.34 -15.37 18.13
CA ASP A 312 20.75 -16.47 17.38
C ASP A 312 19.31 -16.12 16.98
N LEU A 313 18.55 -15.55 17.90
CA LEU A 313 17.17 -15.11 17.62
C LEU A 313 17.15 -13.97 16.60
N PHE A 314 18.09 -13.03 16.67
CA PHE A 314 18.22 -11.97 15.67
C PHE A 314 18.62 -12.54 14.31
N ALA A 315 19.54 -13.51 14.26
CA ALA A 315 19.91 -14.18 13.03
C ALA A 315 18.71 -14.92 12.40
N GLU A 316 17.90 -15.62 13.20
CA GLU A 316 16.65 -16.25 12.76
C GLU A 316 15.65 -15.21 12.22
N PHE A 317 15.46 -14.10 12.94
CA PHE A 317 14.59 -12.99 12.51
C PHE A 317 15.00 -12.45 11.14
N LYS A 318 16.28 -12.11 11.00
CA LYS A 318 16.87 -11.59 9.76
C LYS A 318 16.72 -12.59 8.61
N ALA A 319 17.13 -13.84 8.80
CA ALA A 319 17.03 -14.89 7.78
C ALA A 319 15.57 -15.18 7.38
N GLY A 320 14.66 -15.11 8.35
CA GLY A 320 13.24 -15.36 8.13
C GLY A 320 12.51 -14.21 7.42
N LEU A 321 12.83 -12.95 7.73
CA LEU A 321 12.40 -11.80 6.92
C LEU A 321 12.90 -11.92 5.48
N CYS A 322 14.16 -12.34 5.34
CA CYS A 322 14.76 -12.57 4.05
C CYS A 322 13.98 -13.60 3.22
N SER A 323 13.77 -14.77 3.79
CA SER A 323 13.05 -15.88 3.16
C SER A 323 11.59 -15.56 2.84
N TYR A 324 10.91 -14.82 3.74
CA TYR A 324 9.53 -14.40 3.50
C TYR A 324 9.42 -13.45 2.31
N TYR A 325 10.35 -12.49 2.19
CA TYR A 325 10.35 -11.57 1.05
C TYR A 325 10.67 -12.30 -0.26
N ASP A 326 11.60 -13.25 -0.25
CA ASP A 326 11.96 -14.03 -1.43
C ASP A 326 10.76 -14.81 -1.99
N LEU A 327 9.90 -15.37 -1.12
CA LEU A 327 8.64 -16.02 -1.51
C LEU A 327 7.75 -15.08 -2.34
N LEU A 328 7.68 -13.82 -1.95
CA LEU A 328 6.85 -12.78 -2.57
C LEU A 328 7.48 -12.17 -3.83
N LEU A 329 8.70 -12.58 -4.17
CA LEU A 329 9.40 -12.17 -5.39
C LEU A 329 9.58 -13.32 -6.37
N GLN A 330 9.21 -14.54 -5.99
CA GLN A 330 9.28 -15.68 -6.90
C GLN A 330 8.50 -15.38 -8.17
N LYS A 331 9.13 -15.67 -9.32
CA LYS A 331 8.49 -15.50 -10.62
C LYS A 331 7.15 -16.23 -10.71
N SER A 332 7.06 -17.42 -10.11
CA SER A 332 5.82 -18.20 -10.03
C SER A 332 4.72 -17.50 -9.23
N PHE A 333 5.06 -16.81 -8.14
CA PHE A 333 4.11 -15.96 -7.40
C PHE A 333 3.65 -14.81 -8.28
N ILE A 334 4.58 -13.99 -8.75
CA ILE A 334 4.29 -12.78 -9.53
C ILE A 334 3.45 -13.11 -10.76
N GLN A 335 3.78 -14.17 -11.50
CA GLN A 335 3.00 -14.59 -12.66
C GLN A 335 1.55 -14.96 -12.32
N ARG A 336 1.30 -15.55 -11.15
CA ARG A 336 -0.05 -15.95 -10.74
C ARG A 336 -0.90 -14.78 -10.22
N VAL A 337 -0.27 -13.76 -9.63
CA VAL A 337 -1.00 -12.60 -9.05
C VAL A 337 -1.03 -11.37 -9.96
N ALA A 338 -0.04 -11.24 -10.84
CA ALA A 338 0.05 -10.17 -11.83
C ALA A 338 -0.57 -10.55 -13.18
N ALA A 339 -1.13 -11.77 -13.30
CA ALA A 339 -1.77 -12.24 -14.53
C ALA A 339 -2.81 -11.24 -15.06
N ASN A 340 -2.92 -11.20 -16.39
CA ASN A 340 -3.93 -10.40 -17.08
C ASN A 340 -5.35 -10.76 -16.59
N THR A 341 -6.25 -9.80 -16.68
CA THR A 341 -7.66 -10.00 -16.35
C THR A 341 -8.26 -11.07 -17.28
N ASN A 342 -9.04 -11.98 -16.71
CA ASN A 342 -9.78 -12.98 -17.49
C ASN A 342 -11.04 -12.39 -18.18
N SER A 343 -11.14 -11.07 -18.24
CA SER A 343 -12.28 -10.34 -18.80
C SER A 343 -11.77 -9.21 -19.69
N SER A 344 -12.51 -8.96 -20.77
CA SER A 344 -12.34 -7.79 -21.63
C SER A 344 -12.81 -6.50 -20.95
N ASN A 345 -13.65 -6.59 -19.91
CA ASN A 345 -14.00 -5.44 -19.10
C ASN A 345 -12.83 -5.10 -18.16
N PRO A 346 -12.21 -3.92 -18.30
CA PRO A 346 -11.07 -3.54 -17.46
C PRO A 346 -11.44 -3.42 -15.97
N LEU A 347 -12.70 -3.13 -15.64
CA LEU A 347 -13.18 -2.97 -14.26
C LEU A 347 -13.61 -4.30 -13.62
N ALA A 348 -13.54 -5.41 -14.35
CA ALA A 348 -13.91 -6.71 -13.82
C ALA A 348 -12.98 -7.15 -12.68
N TYR A 349 -13.57 -7.61 -11.59
CA TYR A 349 -12.80 -8.14 -10.46
C TYR A 349 -12.02 -9.39 -10.87
N ASN A 350 -10.69 -9.34 -10.75
CA ASN A 350 -9.83 -10.49 -11.06
C ASN A 350 -9.87 -11.53 -9.93
N LYS A 351 -10.98 -12.29 -9.88
CA LYS A 351 -11.24 -13.29 -8.85
C LYS A 351 -10.12 -14.33 -8.74
N CYS A 352 -9.58 -14.80 -9.87
CA CYS A 352 -8.50 -15.79 -9.85
C CYS A 352 -7.24 -15.25 -9.15
N SER A 353 -6.76 -14.08 -9.56
CA SER A 353 -5.55 -13.48 -8.96
C SER A 353 -5.76 -13.14 -7.50
N ALA A 354 -6.93 -12.59 -7.15
CA ALA A 354 -7.26 -12.26 -5.77
C ALA A 354 -7.39 -13.51 -4.88
N THR A 355 -8.08 -14.55 -5.35
CA THR A 355 -8.19 -15.82 -4.63
C THR A 355 -6.82 -16.47 -4.45
N VAL A 356 -5.99 -16.51 -5.49
CA VAL A 356 -4.63 -17.06 -5.39
C VAL A 356 -3.80 -16.27 -4.38
N PHE A 357 -3.83 -14.94 -4.43
CA PHE A 357 -3.15 -14.08 -3.47
C PHE A 357 -3.60 -14.37 -2.02
N ILE A 358 -4.91 -14.33 -1.77
CA ILE A 358 -5.48 -14.51 -0.42
C ILE A 358 -5.27 -15.93 0.11
N GLN A 359 -5.42 -16.94 -0.73
CA GLN A 359 -5.32 -18.33 -0.28
C GLN A 359 -3.87 -18.78 -0.10
N SER A 360 -2.98 -18.38 -1.01
CA SER A 360 -1.61 -18.92 -1.07
C SER A 360 -0.57 -18.05 -0.36
N PHE A 361 -0.80 -16.74 -0.22
CA PHE A 361 0.24 -15.79 0.20
C PHE A 361 -0.12 -14.99 1.45
N VAL A 362 -1.41 -14.72 1.67
CA VAL A 362 -1.88 -14.24 2.97
C VAL A 362 -1.90 -15.42 3.94
N LYS A 363 -1.11 -15.40 5.01
CA LYS A 363 -1.05 -16.50 5.98
C LYS A 363 -2.03 -16.33 7.12
N VAL A 364 -2.03 -15.18 7.77
CA VAL A 364 -2.83 -14.95 8.99
C VAL A 364 -3.55 -13.62 8.99
N TYR A 365 -3.06 -12.63 8.24
CA TYR A 365 -3.68 -11.32 8.25
C TYR A 365 -5.14 -11.37 7.73
N ARG A 366 -6.08 -10.90 8.57
CA ARG A 366 -7.54 -10.90 8.34
C ARG A 366 -8.18 -12.27 8.07
N LYS A 367 -7.52 -13.39 8.42
CA LYS A 367 -8.14 -14.73 8.40
C LYS A 367 -8.83 -15.04 9.73
N GLN A 368 -9.86 -15.90 9.71
CA GLN A 368 -10.63 -16.31 10.90
C GLN A 368 -11.06 -17.79 10.84
N PRO A 369 -10.35 -18.61 10.07
CA PRO A 369 -9.29 -19.37 10.74
C PRO A 369 -8.00 -19.49 9.92
N ALA A 370 -6.88 -19.77 10.60
CA ALA A 370 -5.65 -20.20 9.93
C ALA A 370 -5.35 -21.68 10.23
N TYR A 371 -4.86 -22.35 9.20
CA TYR A 371 -4.31 -23.70 9.28
C TYR A 371 -2.80 -23.58 9.41
N ILE A 372 -2.25 -24.20 10.44
CA ILE A 372 -0.82 -24.10 10.76
C ILE A 372 -0.23 -25.50 10.73
N PRO A 373 0.83 -25.72 9.92
CA PRO A 373 1.54 -26.99 9.89
C PRO A 373 2.04 -27.39 11.28
N PHE A 374 2.06 -28.69 11.58
CA PHE A 374 2.41 -29.20 12.91
C PHE A 374 3.73 -28.65 13.44
N ASP A 375 4.80 -28.74 12.65
CA ASP A 375 6.13 -28.31 13.08
C ASP A 375 6.17 -26.82 13.41
N HIS A 376 5.42 -26.03 12.65
CA HIS A 376 5.30 -24.59 12.88
C HIS A 376 4.48 -24.27 14.13
N TRP A 377 3.37 -24.98 14.32
CA TRP A 377 2.58 -24.91 15.54
C TRP A 377 3.40 -25.31 16.77
N TRP A 378 4.16 -26.41 16.66
CA TRP A 378 5.01 -26.92 17.73
C TRP A 378 6.10 -25.94 18.10
N SER A 379 6.76 -25.32 17.10
CA SER A 379 7.73 -24.25 17.32
C SER A 379 7.11 -23.11 18.13
N MET A 380 5.94 -22.59 17.73
CA MET A 380 5.24 -21.54 18.48
C MET A 380 4.82 -21.98 19.89
N HIS A 381 4.32 -23.22 20.03
CA HIS A 381 3.93 -23.78 21.32
C HIS A 381 5.13 -23.91 22.27
N SER A 382 6.28 -24.34 21.74
CA SER A 382 7.52 -24.48 22.51
C SER A 382 8.08 -23.15 23.00
N ARG A 383 7.65 -22.04 22.39
CA ARG A 383 7.96 -20.65 22.79
C ARG A 383 6.88 -20.02 23.68
N GLY A 384 5.89 -20.79 24.13
CA GLY A 384 4.86 -20.33 25.05
C GLY A 384 3.79 -19.44 24.42
N PHE A 385 3.68 -19.37 23.09
CA PHE A 385 2.74 -18.45 22.43
C PHE A 385 1.28 -18.75 22.73
N PHE A 386 0.98 -19.97 23.19
CA PHE A 386 -0.38 -20.41 23.50
C PHE A 386 -0.65 -20.51 25.00
N ASP A 387 0.33 -20.23 25.86
CA ASP A 387 0.13 -20.15 27.31
C ASP A 387 -0.30 -18.72 27.68
N ARG A 388 -1.47 -18.62 28.31
CA ARG A 388 -2.07 -17.33 28.71
C ARG A 388 -1.36 -16.68 29.88
N ASN A 389 -0.67 -17.49 30.69
CA ASN A 389 0.06 -17.01 31.86
C ASN A 389 1.51 -16.69 31.51
N HIS A 390 1.93 -17.01 30.28
CA HIS A 390 3.27 -16.74 29.83
C HIS A 390 3.40 -15.28 29.35
N THR A 391 4.46 -14.61 29.83
CA THR A 391 4.85 -13.29 29.33
C THR A 391 5.83 -13.48 28.18
N ILE A 392 5.44 -13.07 26.98
CA ILE A 392 6.27 -13.16 25.76
C ILE A 392 7.62 -12.48 25.99
N GLY A 393 8.70 -13.24 25.75
CA GLY A 393 10.08 -12.80 25.94
C GLY A 393 10.74 -13.34 27.21
N SER A 394 9.97 -13.88 28.16
CA SER A 394 10.50 -14.58 29.34
C SER A 394 10.86 -16.04 29.01
N PRO A 395 11.70 -16.72 29.82
CA PRO A 395 11.89 -18.16 29.69
C PRO A 395 10.57 -18.95 29.81
N TYR A 396 10.44 -20.04 29.04
CA TYR A 396 9.26 -20.89 29.02
C TYR A 396 9.63 -22.37 29.00
N VAL A 397 8.88 -23.20 29.73
CA VAL A 397 9.02 -24.66 29.73
C VAL A 397 7.73 -25.28 29.18
N PRO A 398 7.77 -25.92 28.00
CA PRO A 398 6.56 -26.46 27.38
C PRO A 398 5.96 -27.63 28.17
N ASN A 399 4.62 -27.68 28.25
CA ASN A 399 3.91 -28.87 28.71
C ASN A 399 3.73 -29.85 27.53
N PHE A 400 4.39 -31.00 27.59
CA PHE A 400 4.46 -31.97 26.48
C PHE A 400 3.21 -32.85 26.31
N SER A 401 2.17 -32.65 27.11
CA SER A 401 0.98 -33.53 27.12
C SER A 401 0.01 -33.32 25.93
N GLU A 402 0.17 -32.27 25.12
CA GLU A 402 -0.72 -31.96 23.98
C GLU A 402 -0.01 -32.14 22.61
N ARG A 403 0.07 -33.37 22.07
CA ARG A 403 0.47 -33.60 20.66
C ARG A 403 -0.75 -33.85 19.77
N LYS A 404 -0.95 -33.04 18.73
CA LYS A 404 -1.97 -33.22 17.67
C LYS A 404 -1.38 -32.88 16.30
N GLU A 405 -1.69 -33.64 15.24
CA GLU A 405 -1.08 -33.50 13.88
C GLU A 405 -1.34 -32.17 13.17
N TYR A 406 -2.39 -31.42 13.55
CA TYR A 406 -2.62 -30.06 13.07
C TYR A 406 -3.59 -29.35 14.02
N LYS A 407 -3.54 -28.00 14.06
CA LYS A 407 -4.46 -27.20 14.88
C LYS A 407 -5.05 -26.06 14.06
N LYS A 408 -6.38 -26.06 13.93
CA LYS A 408 -7.13 -24.88 13.48
C LYS A 408 -7.07 -23.84 14.59
N MET A 409 -6.58 -22.65 14.28
CA MET A 409 -6.43 -21.57 15.27
C MET A 409 -7.34 -20.38 14.96
N ASP A 410 -7.94 -19.85 16.02
CA ASP A 410 -8.66 -18.58 15.99
C ASP A 410 -7.64 -17.43 15.97
N ILE A 411 -7.85 -16.48 15.06
CA ILE A 411 -7.03 -15.28 14.92
C ILE A 411 -7.83 -14.10 15.46
N PHE A 412 -7.18 -13.28 16.29
CA PHE A 412 -7.81 -12.13 16.93
C PHE A 412 -7.24 -10.82 16.37
N LEU A 413 -8.14 -9.90 16.05
CA LEU A 413 -7.77 -8.53 15.68
C LEU A 413 -7.68 -7.68 16.95
N LEU A 414 -6.54 -7.02 17.18
CA LEU A 414 -6.42 -6.03 18.25
C LEU A 414 -6.74 -4.65 17.71
N GLU A 415 -7.82 -4.04 18.21
CA GLU A 415 -8.10 -2.63 17.96
C GLU A 415 -7.33 -1.77 18.97
N LYS A 416 -6.55 -0.81 18.47
CA LYS A 416 -5.84 0.14 19.32
C LYS A 416 -6.86 1.15 19.83
N ASN A 417 -7.24 1.07 21.11
CA ASN A 417 -8.12 2.07 21.72
C ASN A 417 -7.46 3.46 21.63
N ARG A 418 -8.07 4.39 20.87
CA ARG A 418 -7.58 5.78 20.73
C ARG A 418 -7.83 6.65 21.96
N GLN A 419 -8.53 6.15 22.98
CA GLN A 419 -8.95 6.96 24.13
C GLN A 419 -7.92 7.13 25.26
N SER A 420 -6.71 6.57 25.19
CA SER A 420 -5.71 6.74 26.26
C SER A 420 -4.35 7.20 25.74
N SER A 421 -4.27 8.49 25.39
CA SER A 421 -3.00 9.22 25.31
C SER A 421 -2.58 9.84 26.66
N ASN A 422 -3.29 9.57 27.76
CA ASN A 422 -2.86 9.92 29.11
C ASN A 422 -2.65 8.65 29.93
N ALA A 423 -1.43 8.51 30.47
CA ALA A 423 -1.07 7.47 31.42
C ALA A 423 -1.99 7.50 32.64
N THR A 424 -2.40 6.34 33.14
CA THR A 424 -2.34 5.92 34.56
C THR A 424 -2.85 4.47 34.65
N LEU A 425 -2.01 3.59 35.20
CA LEU A 425 -2.39 2.30 35.77
C LEU A 425 -3.43 2.54 36.87
N ALA A 426 -4.68 2.13 36.67
CA ALA A 426 -5.69 2.11 37.73
C ALA A 426 -6.49 0.81 37.67
N LEU A 427 -6.33 0.01 38.73
CA LEU A 427 -7.23 -1.09 39.12
C LEU A 427 -8.68 -0.60 39.19
N LEU A 428 -9.63 -1.35 38.63
CA LEU A 428 -11.06 -1.36 39.00
C LEU A 428 -11.60 -2.77 38.74
N GLN A 429 -11.96 -3.58 39.75
CA GLN A 429 -13.17 -3.52 40.59
C GLN A 429 -14.49 -3.38 39.81
N SER A 430 -15.41 -4.26 40.19
CA SER A 430 -16.56 -4.85 39.48
C SER A 430 -17.85 -4.01 39.36
N PHE A 431 -18.74 -4.48 38.45
CA PHE A 431 -20.22 -4.33 38.33
C PHE A 431 -20.77 -3.45 37.17
N PRO A 432 -22.07 -3.61 36.76
CA PRO A 432 -22.55 -4.55 35.75
C PRO A 432 -23.21 -3.88 34.52
N ARG A 433 -23.54 -4.71 33.52
CA ARG A 433 -24.06 -4.35 32.19
C ARG A 433 -25.45 -3.70 32.16
N SER A 434 -25.60 -2.70 31.30
CA SER A 434 -26.72 -2.44 30.37
C SER A 434 -26.16 -1.52 29.27
N GLY A 435 -26.47 -1.56 27.98
CA GLY A 435 -27.51 -2.24 27.22
C GLY A 435 -28.11 -1.23 26.25
N THR A 436 -27.42 -0.90 25.14
CA THR A 436 -27.98 -0.33 23.91
C THR A 436 -26.93 -0.34 22.79
N GLU A 437 -27.30 -0.86 21.61
CA GLU A 437 -26.47 -0.88 20.41
C GLU A 437 -26.65 0.44 19.63
N GLU A 438 -25.57 1.20 19.45
CA GLU A 438 -25.48 2.26 18.44
C GLU A 438 -24.48 1.84 17.35
N HIS A 439 -24.94 1.84 16.11
CA HIS A 439 -24.11 1.62 14.93
C HIS A 439 -23.28 2.87 14.65
N ILE A 440 -21.97 2.80 14.95
CA ILE A 440 -21.02 3.86 14.63
C ILE A 440 -20.09 3.40 13.47
N LEU A 441 -20.18 4.13 12.36
CA LEU A 441 -19.24 4.14 11.24
C LEU A 441 -17.98 4.94 11.62
N PHE A 442 -16.78 4.37 11.48
CA PHE A 442 -15.54 5.16 11.49
C PHE A 442 -14.44 4.60 10.58
N HIS A 443 -13.74 5.56 9.95
CA HIS A 443 -12.68 5.44 8.95
C HIS A 443 -11.33 4.89 9.48
N GLY A 444 -10.60 4.29 8.53
CA GLY A 444 -9.15 4.03 8.45
C GLY A 444 -8.30 4.11 9.72
N GLN A 445 -7.83 2.95 10.20
CA GLN A 445 -6.78 2.84 11.21
C GLN A 445 -5.73 1.77 10.85
N SER A 446 -4.49 2.04 11.24
CA SER A 446 -3.40 1.07 11.26
C SER A 446 -3.66 0.07 12.39
N MET A 447 -3.68 -1.23 12.05
CA MET A 447 -4.09 -2.33 12.92
C MET A 447 -2.96 -3.36 13.02
N SER A 448 -2.80 -3.96 14.19
CA SER A 448 -1.85 -5.04 14.44
C SER A 448 -2.64 -6.28 14.87
N ILE A 449 -2.35 -7.45 14.30
CA ILE A 449 -3.11 -8.69 14.52
C ILE A 449 -2.36 -9.56 15.51
N LEU A 450 -3.12 -10.25 16.36
CA LEU A 450 -2.55 -11.20 17.30
C LEU A 450 -2.64 -12.61 16.71
N LEU A 451 -1.51 -13.31 16.77
CA LEU A 451 -1.52 -14.75 16.62
C LEU A 451 -1.88 -15.38 17.97
N ALA A 452 -3.08 -15.97 18.04
CA ALA A 452 -3.53 -16.93 19.04
C ALA A 452 -3.32 -16.58 20.53
N ILE A 453 -4.24 -15.84 21.14
CA ILE A 453 -4.47 -15.91 22.59
C ILE A 453 -5.98 -15.90 22.84
N ARG A 454 -6.48 -16.91 23.55
CA ARG A 454 -7.79 -16.81 24.21
C ARG A 454 -7.56 -15.95 25.46
N LEU A 455 -7.91 -14.68 25.42
CA LEU A 455 -7.59 -13.71 26.47
C LEU A 455 -8.11 -14.16 27.86
N PRO A 456 -7.43 -13.80 28.96
CA PRO A 456 -7.99 -13.85 30.31
C PRO A 456 -9.33 -13.10 30.38
N LEU A 457 -10.26 -13.57 31.23
CA LEU A 457 -11.58 -12.93 31.43
C LEU A 457 -11.47 -11.44 31.80
N GLU A 458 -10.36 -11.04 32.41
CA GLU A 458 -10.07 -9.67 32.87
C GLU A 458 -9.62 -8.72 31.75
N LEU A 459 -9.14 -9.23 30.61
CA LEU A 459 -8.74 -8.44 29.43
C LEU A 459 -9.86 -8.25 28.39
N GLN A 460 -11.08 -8.70 28.70
CA GLN A 460 -12.27 -8.52 27.86
C GLN A 460 -12.80 -7.08 27.82
N SER A 461 -12.19 -6.13 28.54
CA SER A 461 -12.50 -4.70 28.46
C SER A 461 -11.94 -4.01 27.20
N ILE A 462 -11.15 -4.71 26.38
CA ILE A 462 -10.75 -4.28 25.04
C ILE A 462 -11.86 -4.67 24.05
N LEU A 463 -12.32 -3.74 23.21
CA LEU A 463 -13.36 -4.01 22.21
C LEU A 463 -12.90 -5.11 21.23
N ILE A 464 -13.45 -6.31 21.35
CA ILE A 464 -13.24 -7.42 20.41
C ILE A 464 -14.44 -7.44 19.46
N ARG A 465 -14.28 -6.94 18.23
CA ARG A 465 -15.29 -7.13 17.18
C ARG A 465 -15.10 -8.49 16.50
N LYS A 466 -16.07 -9.40 16.66
CA LYS A 466 -16.28 -10.50 15.71
C LYS A 466 -16.86 -9.91 14.43
N ARG A 467 -16.05 -9.77 13.38
CA ARG A 467 -16.56 -9.49 12.03
C ARG A 467 -16.97 -10.81 11.37
N THR A 468 -18.26 -11.12 11.40
CA THR A 468 -18.84 -12.09 10.48
C THR A 468 -18.84 -11.46 9.09
N CYS A 469 -17.93 -11.87 8.20
CA CYS A 469 -18.06 -11.55 6.78
C CYS A 469 -19.13 -12.47 6.19
N LEU A 470 -20.30 -11.90 5.88
CA LEU A 470 -21.19 -12.46 4.87
C LEU A 470 -20.53 -12.22 3.50
N ILE A 471 -20.51 -13.27 2.67
CA ILE A 471 -20.00 -13.28 1.29
C ILE A 471 -20.84 -12.36 0.42
#